data_AF-A0A7C7P456-F1
#
_entry.id   AF-A0A7C7P456-F1
#
_cell.length_a   1.000
_cell.length_b   1.000
_cell.length_c   1.000
_cell.angle_alpha   90.00
_cell.angle_beta   90.00
_cell.angle_gamma   90.00
#
_symmetry.space_group_name_H-M   'P 1'
#
loop_
_entity.id
_entity.type
_entity.pdbx_description
1 polymer ?
#
loop_
_entity_poly.entity_id
_entity_poly.type
_entity_poly.pdbx_seq_one_letter_code
_entity_poly.pdbx_strand_id
1 'polypeptide(L)'
;SGAHYNPAVSIAVFLRGSLEKSDLLPYIAAQLLGAWLAASAVLAVTGATFAPAPGAGYETLAVLLSEVLLTFALVLVILNVATSPATEGNSYYGLAIGFTVLAGAYAVGPISGGAFNPAVGFGPILVDALAGEGSFENLWHYIVWPIVGGLLALPVFRMQHGTERN
;
A
#
# COMPACT_ATOMS: atom_id res chain seq x y z
N SER A 1 -12.66 -2.56 -11.19
CA SER A 1 -11.86 -2.55 -9.95
C SER A 1 -10.67 -1.60 -9.99
N GLY A 2 -10.22 -1.06 -11.14
CA GLY A 2 -9.09 -0.10 -11.19
C GLY A 2 -7.74 -0.62 -10.66
N ALA A 3 -7.66 -1.92 -10.29
CA ALA A 3 -6.46 -2.57 -9.76
C ALA A 3 -5.82 -1.84 -8.54
N HIS A 4 -6.62 -1.30 -7.61
CA HIS A 4 -6.06 -0.56 -6.46
C HIS A 4 -5.21 -1.43 -5.53
N TYR A 5 -5.69 -2.64 -5.21
CA TYR A 5 -5.05 -3.66 -4.35
C TYR A 5 -4.50 -3.18 -2.98
N ASN A 6 -4.79 -1.95 -2.58
CA ASN A 6 -4.20 -1.27 -1.44
C ASN A 6 -5.23 -0.30 -0.84
N PRO A 7 -5.56 -0.41 0.47
CA PRO A 7 -6.48 0.51 1.12
C PRO A 7 -6.00 1.97 1.08
N ALA A 8 -4.70 2.25 1.23
CA ALA A 8 -4.16 3.61 1.13
C ALA A 8 -4.37 4.20 -0.27
N VAL A 9 -4.21 3.39 -1.31
CA VAL A 9 -4.51 3.79 -2.70
C VAL A 9 -6.00 4.05 -2.88
N SER A 10 -6.86 3.14 -2.41
CA SER A 10 -8.32 3.31 -2.55
C SER A 10 -8.82 4.58 -1.87
N ILE A 11 -8.31 4.89 -0.68
CA ILE A 11 -8.60 6.13 0.04
C ILE A 11 -8.13 7.35 -0.77
N ALA A 12 -6.90 7.33 -1.29
CA ALA A 12 -6.37 8.45 -2.07
C ALA A 12 -7.15 8.66 -3.38
N VAL A 13 -7.45 7.59 -4.13
CA VAL A 13 -8.23 7.66 -5.38
C VAL A 13 -9.65 8.17 -5.11
N PHE A 14 -10.28 7.75 -4.00
CA PHE A 14 -11.56 8.31 -3.54
C PHE A 14 -11.47 9.80 -3.26
N LEU A 15 -10.47 10.25 -2.49
CA LEU A 15 -10.29 11.67 -2.17
C LEU A 15 -9.85 12.54 -3.36
N ARG A 16 -9.28 11.91 -4.40
CA ARG A 16 -9.05 12.52 -5.72
C ARG A 16 -10.33 12.61 -6.56
N GLY A 17 -11.40 11.93 -6.17
CA GLY A 17 -12.69 11.92 -6.89
C GLY A 17 -12.76 10.92 -8.04
N SER A 18 -11.88 9.90 -8.06
CA SER A 18 -11.85 8.85 -9.09
C SER A 18 -12.35 7.50 -8.59
N LEU A 19 -12.99 7.46 -7.42
CA LEU A 19 -13.68 6.27 -6.90
C LEU A 19 -15.00 6.71 -6.27
N GLU A 20 -16.08 5.98 -6.51
CA GLU A 20 -17.37 6.26 -5.88
C GLU A 20 -17.32 5.94 -4.38
N LYS A 21 -18.05 6.72 -3.58
CA LYS A 21 -18.12 6.52 -2.12
C LYS A 21 -18.65 5.14 -1.74
N SER A 22 -19.62 4.64 -2.49
CA SER A 22 -20.22 3.31 -2.33
C SER A 22 -19.21 2.19 -2.54
N ASP A 23 -18.19 2.40 -3.37
CA ASP A 23 -17.19 1.40 -3.72
C ASP A 23 -16.00 1.35 -2.76
N LEU A 24 -15.74 2.43 -2.01
CA LEU A 24 -14.57 2.51 -1.13
C LEU A 24 -14.49 1.37 -0.12
N LEU A 25 -15.57 1.11 0.63
CA LEU A 25 -15.59 0.05 1.64
C LEU A 25 -15.53 -1.36 1.02
N PRO A 26 -16.31 -1.69 -0.03
CA PRO A 26 -16.16 -2.94 -0.76
C PRO A 26 -14.73 -3.19 -1.27
N TYR A 27 -14.04 -2.16 -1.76
CA TYR A 27 -12.65 -2.29 -2.20
C TYR A 27 -11.72 -2.67 -1.05
N ILE A 28 -11.79 -1.93 0.07
CA ILE A 28 -10.95 -2.20 1.25
C ILE A 28 -11.23 -3.59 1.80
N ALA A 29 -12.51 -3.98 1.91
CA ALA A 29 -12.89 -5.31 2.39
C ALA A 29 -12.34 -6.43 1.49
N ALA A 30 -12.48 -6.29 0.16
CA ALA A 30 -11.94 -7.25 -0.80
C ALA A 30 -10.40 -7.34 -0.73
N GLN A 31 -9.71 -6.22 -0.50
CA GLN A 31 -8.25 -6.17 -0.36
C GLN A 31 -7.78 -6.87 0.91
N LEU A 32 -8.42 -6.62 2.05
CA LEU A 32 -8.09 -7.27 3.32
C LEU A 32 -8.38 -8.77 3.27
N LEU A 33 -9.54 -9.16 2.69
CA LEU A 33 -9.89 -10.57 2.50
C LEU A 33 -8.90 -11.27 1.57
N GLY A 34 -8.56 -10.64 0.45
CA GLY A 34 -7.58 -11.16 -0.50
C GLY A 34 -6.20 -11.36 0.14
N ALA A 35 -5.73 -10.40 0.93
CA ALA A 35 -4.45 -10.50 1.63
C ALA A 35 -4.43 -11.62 2.68
N TRP A 36 -5.52 -11.79 3.43
CA TRP A 36 -5.66 -12.90 4.38
C TRP A 36 -5.65 -14.26 3.66
N LEU A 37 -6.41 -14.40 2.57
CA LEU A 37 -6.46 -15.64 1.78
C LEU A 37 -5.09 -15.94 1.13
N ALA A 38 -4.40 -14.92 0.62
CA ALA A 38 -3.06 -15.08 0.05
C ALA A 38 -2.04 -15.53 1.10
N ALA A 39 -2.01 -14.91 2.27
CA ALA A 39 -1.13 -15.31 3.36
C ALA A 39 -1.44 -16.73 3.88
N SER A 40 -2.73 -17.08 3.97
CA SER A 40 -3.16 -18.44 4.35
C SER A 40 -2.73 -19.48 3.31
N ALA A 41 -2.78 -19.13 2.01
CA ALA A 41 -2.29 -19.98 0.94
C ALA A 41 -0.76 -20.18 1.02
N VAL A 42 0.00 -19.14 1.37
CA VAL A 42 1.45 -19.26 1.61
C VAL A 42 1.73 -20.26 2.73
N LEU A 43 1.04 -20.15 3.87
CA LEU A 43 1.17 -21.10 4.97
C LEU A 43 0.82 -22.53 4.52
N ALA A 44 -0.28 -22.71 3.80
CA ALA A 44 -0.70 -24.03 3.33
C ALA A 44 0.28 -24.68 2.35
N VAL A 45 0.94 -23.88 1.50
CA VAL A 45 1.88 -24.36 0.47
C VAL A 45 3.27 -24.59 1.05
N THR A 46 3.75 -23.70 1.91
CA THR A 46 5.14 -23.67 2.36
C THR A 46 5.34 -24.26 3.76
N GLY A 47 4.27 -24.36 4.55
CA GLY A 47 4.34 -24.71 5.97
C GLY A 47 4.93 -23.61 6.85
N ALA A 48 5.14 -22.41 6.32
CA ALA A 48 5.70 -21.27 7.04
C ALA A 48 4.85 -20.02 6.84
N THR A 49 4.84 -19.15 7.85
CA THR A 49 4.25 -17.81 7.75
C THR A 49 5.28 -16.79 7.29
N PHE A 50 4.79 -15.62 6.94
CA PHE A 50 5.58 -14.43 6.69
C PHE A 50 4.79 -13.25 7.25
N ALA A 51 5.47 -12.29 7.85
CA ALA A 51 4.88 -11.02 8.27
C ALA A 51 5.91 -9.90 8.07
N PRO A 52 5.51 -8.73 7.52
CA PRO A 52 6.40 -7.58 7.52
C PRO A 52 6.71 -7.16 8.97
N ALA A 53 7.99 -6.89 9.24
CA ALA A 53 8.46 -6.44 10.53
C ALA A 53 9.61 -5.43 10.35
N PRO A 54 9.82 -4.51 11.31
CA PRO A 54 11.03 -3.69 11.36
C PRO A 54 12.30 -4.55 11.28
N GLY A 55 13.27 -4.11 10.48
CA GLY A 55 14.58 -4.74 10.44
C GLY A 55 15.33 -4.59 11.76
N ALA A 56 16.14 -5.58 12.11
CA ALA A 56 16.93 -5.54 13.35
C ALA A 56 17.87 -4.32 13.37
N GLY A 57 17.85 -3.57 14.48
CA GLY A 57 18.72 -2.42 14.70
C GLY A 57 18.24 -1.10 14.09
N TYR A 58 17.08 -1.07 13.42
CA TYR A 58 16.47 0.18 12.96
C TYR A 58 15.54 0.78 14.00
N GLU A 59 15.67 2.09 14.20
CA GLU A 59 14.77 2.85 15.06
C GLU A 59 13.37 2.95 14.44
N THR A 60 12.35 3.07 15.29
CA THR A 60 10.95 3.24 14.85
C THR A 60 10.82 4.35 13.82
N LEU A 61 11.44 5.51 14.02
CA LEU A 61 11.35 6.63 13.08
C LEU A 61 11.79 6.25 11.66
N ALA A 62 12.85 5.43 11.50
CA ALA A 62 13.31 4.98 10.19
C ALA A 62 12.28 4.06 9.51
N VAL A 63 11.62 3.19 10.28
CA VAL A 63 10.50 2.34 9.81
C VAL A 63 9.34 3.21 9.33
N LEU A 64 8.93 4.19 10.13
CA LEU A 64 7.80 5.06 9.81
C LEU A 64 8.06 5.89 8.57
N LEU A 65 9.24 6.52 8.48
CA LEU A 65 9.63 7.30 7.30
C LEU A 65 9.69 6.43 6.04
N SER A 66 10.15 5.19 6.16
CA SER A 66 10.17 4.25 5.03
C SER A 66 8.77 3.95 4.52
N GLU A 67 7.82 3.61 5.39
CA GLU A 67 6.43 3.34 5.00
C GLU A 67 5.75 4.60 4.43
N VAL A 68 5.94 5.77 5.07
CA VAL A 68 5.36 7.04 4.58
C VAL A 68 5.91 7.41 3.21
N LEU A 69 7.23 7.47 3.04
CA LEU A 69 7.86 7.99 1.83
C LEU A 69 7.59 7.08 0.62
N LEU A 70 7.61 5.76 0.81
CA LEU A 70 7.39 4.84 -0.29
C LEU A 70 5.91 4.68 -0.63
N THR A 71 4.99 4.71 0.33
CA THR A 71 3.56 4.79 -0.01
C THR A 71 3.20 6.13 -0.64
N PHE A 72 3.82 7.23 -0.20
CA PHE A 72 3.70 8.53 -0.88
C PHE A 72 4.11 8.44 -2.35
N ALA A 73 5.30 7.91 -2.64
CA ALA A 73 5.79 7.74 -4.00
C ALA A 73 4.87 6.84 -4.82
N LEU A 74 4.46 5.69 -4.27
CA LEU A 74 3.55 4.74 -4.90
C LEU A 74 2.21 5.39 -5.27
N VAL A 75 1.56 6.06 -4.31
CA VAL A 75 0.26 6.71 -4.54
C VAL A 75 0.41 7.87 -5.52
N LEU A 76 1.46 8.68 -5.42
CA LEU A 76 1.70 9.78 -6.35
C LEU A 76 1.88 9.28 -7.79
N VAL A 77 2.63 8.18 -7.97
CA VAL A 77 2.79 7.52 -9.27
C VAL A 77 1.42 7.04 -9.78
N ILE A 78 0.66 6.31 -8.97
CA ILE A 78 -0.68 5.82 -9.34
C ILE A 78 -1.60 6.96 -9.78
N LEU A 79 -1.66 8.05 -9.01
CA LEU A 79 -2.50 9.20 -9.35
C LEU A 79 -2.10 9.79 -10.71
N ASN A 80 -0.80 9.95 -10.97
CA ASN A 80 -0.29 10.50 -12.23
C ASN A 80 -0.49 9.56 -13.43
N VAL A 81 -0.24 8.25 -13.30
CA VAL A 81 -0.19 7.35 -14.46
C VAL A 81 -1.49 6.60 -14.75
N ALA A 82 -2.39 6.52 -13.76
CA ALA A 82 -3.62 5.73 -13.85
C ALA A 82 -4.90 6.54 -13.61
N THR A 83 -4.80 7.76 -13.07
CA THR A 83 -5.99 8.61 -12.82
C THR A 83 -5.96 9.94 -13.55
N SER A 84 -4.83 10.35 -14.13
CA SER A 84 -4.73 11.63 -14.84
C SER A 84 -5.26 11.52 -16.27
N PRO A 85 -6.16 12.43 -16.72
CA PRO A 85 -6.63 12.45 -18.10
C PRO A 85 -5.50 12.57 -19.13
N ALA A 86 -4.40 13.24 -18.77
CA ALA A 86 -3.21 13.37 -19.62
C ALA A 86 -2.53 12.04 -19.94
N THR A 87 -2.86 10.98 -19.21
CA THR A 87 -2.31 9.63 -19.37
C THR A 87 -3.37 8.60 -19.77
N GLU A 88 -4.55 9.03 -20.20
CA GLU A 88 -5.59 8.14 -20.67
C GLU A 88 -5.11 7.28 -21.86
N GLY A 89 -5.41 5.98 -21.83
CA GLY A 89 -4.92 5.03 -22.84
C GLY A 89 -3.46 4.59 -22.70
N ASN A 90 -2.72 5.11 -21.71
CA ASN A 90 -1.38 4.62 -21.38
C ASN A 90 -1.44 3.11 -21.03
N SER A 91 -0.57 2.30 -21.62
CA SER A 91 -0.47 0.86 -21.32
C SER A 91 0.66 0.53 -20.33
N TYR A 92 1.48 1.50 -19.94
CA TYR A 92 2.66 1.31 -19.10
C TYR A 92 2.42 1.61 -17.61
N TYR A 93 1.20 1.95 -17.18
CA TYR A 93 0.89 2.27 -15.78
C TYR A 93 1.29 1.13 -14.83
N GLY A 94 1.01 -0.12 -15.20
CA GLY A 94 1.36 -1.28 -14.38
C GLY A 94 2.86 -1.42 -14.17
N LEU A 95 3.67 -1.10 -15.19
CA LEU A 95 5.12 -1.14 -15.12
C LEU A 95 5.66 -0.02 -14.21
N ALA A 96 5.14 1.20 -14.34
CA ALA A 96 5.53 2.32 -13.49
C ALA A 96 5.19 2.07 -12.01
N ILE A 97 3.98 1.57 -11.73
CA ILE A 97 3.53 1.22 -10.39
C ILE A 97 4.38 0.08 -9.82
N GLY A 98 4.58 -1.00 -10.60
CA GLY A 98 5.38 -2.15 -10.20
C GLY A 98 6.84 -1.79 -9.91
N PHE A 99 7.48 -0.98 -10.75
CA PHE A 99 8.86 -0.53 -10.49
C PHE A 99 8.97 0.40 -9.29
N THR A 100 7.93 1.16 -8.97
CA THR A 100 7.91 1.98 -7.75
C THR A 100 7.92 1.10 -6.51
N VAL A 101 7.10 0.04 -6.49
CA VAL A 101 7.10 -0.96 -5.41
C VAL A 101 8.45 -1.70 -5.35
N LEU A 102 8.99 -2.11 -6.50
CA LEU A 102 10.29 -2.80 -6.58
C LEU A 102 11.41 -1.93 -5.99
N ALA A 103 11.49 -0.66 -6.40
CA ALA A 103 12.49 0.28 -5.89
C ALA A 103 12.35 0.46 -4.38
N GLY A 104 11.12 0.58 -3.86
CA GLY A 104 10.85 0.66 -2.43
C GLY A 104 11.27 -0.60 -1.68
N ALA A 105 10.93 -1.78 -2.19
CA ALA A 105 11.31 -3.06 -1.59
C ALA A 105 12.83 -3.21 -1.47
N TYR A 106 13.59 -2.82 -2.51
CA TYR A 106 15.06 -2.84 -2.47
C TYR A 106 15.64 -1.76 -1.55
N ALA A 107 15.08 -0.54 -1.57
CA ALA A 107 15.66 0.59 -0.84
C ALA A 107 15.38 0.51 0.67
N VAL A 108 14.17 0.13 1.08
CA VAL A 108 13.74 0.21 2.48
C VAL A 108 13.05 -1.06 2.99
N GLY A 109 12.93 -2.11 2.19
CA GLY A 109 12.47 -3.42 2.63
C GLY A 109 13.27 -3.96 3.83
N PRO A 110 14.61 -3.93 3.81
CA PRO A 110 15.42 -4.33 4.98
C PRO A 110 15.24 -3.45 6.22
N ILE A 111 14.66 -2.26 6.09
CA ILE A 111 14.45 -1.30 7.19
C ILE A 111 13.09 -1.51 7.83
N SER A 112 12.03 -1.52 7.01
CA SER A 112 10.64 -1.47 7.47
C SER A 112 9.87 -2.78 7.31
N GLY A 113 10.37 -3.72 6.51
CA GLY A 113 9.59 -4.85 6.01
C GLY A 113 8.86 -4.55 4.69
N GLY A 114 8.77 -3.27 4.28
CA GLY A 114 8.35 -2.85 2.95
C GLY A 114 6.90 -3.20 2.59
N ALA A 115 5.96 -2.93 3.50
CA ALA A 115 4.56 -3.26 3.26
C ALA A 115 3.91 -2.29 2.27
N PHE A 116 4.10 -0.98 2.50
CA PHE A 116 3.57 0.16 1.72
C PHE A 116 2.05 0.12 1.47
N ASN A 117 1.34 -0.77 2.16
CA ASN A 117 -0.02 -1.19 1.88
C ASN A 117 -0.66 -1.80 3.15
N PRO A 118 -1.75 -1.21 3.66
CA PRO A 118 -2.45 -1.75 4.83
C PRO A 118 -2.92 -3.20 4.70
N ALA A 119 -3.28 -3.66 3.49
CA ALA A 119 -3.64 -5.06 3.28
C ALA A 119 -2.43 -6.01 3.37
N VAL A 120 -1.27 -5.59 2.84
CA VAL A 120 0.00 -6.35 2.95
C VAL A 120 0.53 -6.36 4.38
N GLY A 121 0.25 -5.32 5.17
CA GLY A 121 0.47 -5.35 6.62
C GLY A 121 -0.48 -6.32 7.32
N PHE A 122 -1.78 -6.19 7.07
CA PHE A 122 -2.83 -6.91 7.79
C PHE A 122 -2.83 -8.43 7.57
N GLY A 123 -2.90 -8.89 6.32
CA GLY A 123 -3.13 -10.31 6.01
C GLY A 123 -2.03 -11.23 6.55
N PRO A 124 -0.76 -10.98 6.19
CA PRO A 124 0.40 -11.70 6.70
C PRO A 124 0.49 -11.68 8.23
N ILE A 125 0.39 -10.52 8.89
CA ILE A 125 0.44 -10.41 10.37
C ILE A 125 -0.70 -11.18 11.03
N LEU A 126 -1.91 -11.13 10.46
CA LEU A 126 -3.04 -11.88 11.00
C LEU A 126 -2.77 -13.39 10.96
N VAL A 127 -2.31 -13.91 9.83
CA VAL A 127 -2.02 -15.35 9.68
C VAL A 127 -0.86 -15.77 10.59
N ASP A 128 0.18 -14.96 10.67
CA ASP A 128 1.35 -15.17 11.53
C ASP A 128 0.98 -15.23 13.02
N ALA A 129 0.12 -14.31 13.48
CA ALA A 129 -0.39 -14.32 14.85
C ALA A 129 -1.33 -15.51 15.12
N LEU A 130 -2.20 -15.88 14.17
CA LEU A 130 -3.12 -17.02 14.31
C LEU A 130 -2.39 -18.37 14.30
N ALA A 131 -1.25 -18.46 13.60
CA ALA A 131 -0.37 -19.63 13.62
C ALA A 131 0.44 -19.75 14.92
N GLY A 132 0.44 -18.71 15.76
CA GLY A 132 1.21 -18.66 17.00
C GLY A 132 2.69 -18.33 16.82
N GLU A 133 3.09 -17.85 15.64
CA GLU A 133 4.49 -17.49 15.33
C GLU A 133 4.82 -16.03 15.66
N GLY A 134 3.83 -15.14 15.61
CA GLY A 134 4.04 -13.70 15.87
C GLY A 134 2.92 -13.01 16.65
N SER A 135 2.85 -11.68 16.50
CA SER A 135 1.94 -10.82 17.26
C SER A 135 1.44 -9.64 16.42
N PHE A 136 0.42 -8.94 16.93
CA PHE A 136 -0.11 -7.73 16.29
C PHE A 136 0.70 -6.46 16.58
N GLU A 137 1.82 -6.56 17.29
CA GLU A 137 2.61 -5.40 17.75
C GLU A 137 3.02 -4.49 16.60
N ASN A 138 3.39 -5.06 15.45
CA ASN A 138 3.84 -4.29 14.29
C ASN A 138 2.69 -3.80 13.39
N LEU A 139 1.46 -4.24 13.61
CA LEU A 139 0.35 -3.98 12.69
C LEU A 139 0.13 -2.48 12.45
N TRP A 140 0.24 -1.66 13.50
CA TRP A 140 -0.02 -0.23 13.39
C TRP A 140 0.99 0.48 12.46
N HIS A 141 2.24 -0.01 12.36
CA HIS A 141 3.23 0.51 11.42
C HIS A 141 2.71 0.48 9.98
N TYR A 142 2.06 -0.63 9.62
CA TYR A 142 1.66 -0.93 8.25
C TYR A 142 0.22 -0.52 7.92
N ILE A 143 -0.59 -0.18 8.92
CA ILE A 143 -1.92 0.42 8.70
C ILE A 143 -1.81 1.94 8.63
N VAL A 144 -1.23 2.57 9.66
CA VAL A 144 -1.32 4.02 9.83
C VAL A 144 -0.44 4.76 8.83
N TRP A 145 0.82 4.35 8.69
CA TRP A 145 1.82 5.13 7.96
C TRP A 145 1.70 5.04 6.43
N PRO A 146 1.30 3.90 5.84
CA PRO A 146 0.90 3.89 4.44
C PRO A 146 -0.28 4.82 4.14
N ILE A 147 -1.29 4.89 5.02
CA ILE A 147 -2.41 5.83 4.84
C ILE A 147 -1.90 7.26 4.89
N VAL A 148 -1.04 7.61 5.86
CA VAL A 148 -0.42 8.95 5.94
C VAL A 148 0.35 9.27 4.66
N GLY A 149 1.20 8.37 4.17
CA GLY A 149 1.95 8.54 2.92
C GLY A 149 1.04 8.77 1.72
N GLY A 150 -0.02 7.96 1.58
CA GLY A 150 -0.99 8.10 0.50
C GLY A 150 -1.78 9.42 0.56
N LEU A 151 -2.12 9.90 1.75
CA LEU A 151 -2.78 11.20 1.92
C LEU A 151 -1.86 12.37 1.55
N LEU A 152 -0.56 12.29 1.86
CA LEU A 152 0.43 13.31 1.52
C LEU A 152 0.65 13.43 0.00
N ALA A 153 0.36 12.39 -0.79
CA ALA A 153 0.47 12.44 -2.25
C ALA A 153 -0.58 13.33 -2.91
N LEU A 154 -1.77 13.47 -2.31
CA LEU A 154 -2.89 14.25 -2.86
C LEU A 154 -2.58 15.73 -3.10
N PRO A 155 -2.05 16.51 -2.12
CA PRO A 155 -1.73 17.90 -2.36
C PRO A 155 -0.66 18.08 -3.44
N VAL A 156 0.34 17.19 -3.48
CA VAL A 156 1.40 17.25 -4.52
C VAL A 156 0.82 16.98 -5.90
N PHE A 157 -0.01 15.95 -6.05
CA PHE A 157 -0.73 15.68 -7.29
C PHE A 157 -1.56 16.88 -7.75
N ARG A 158 -2.32 17.51 -6.83
CA ARG A 158 -3.11 18.72 -7.14
C ARG A 158 -2.24 19.90 -7.57
N MET A 159 -1.07 20.08 -6.99
CA MET A 159 -0.11 21.12 -7.41
C MET A 159 0.44 20.85 -8.81
N GLN A 160 0.68 19.58 -9.15
CA GLN A 160 1.21 19.18 -10.46
C GLN A 160 0.22 19.37 -11.61
N HIS A 161 -1.09 19.32 -11.33
CA HIS A 161 -2.14 19.38 -12.37
C HIS A 161 -3.04 20.62 -12.27
N GLY A 162 -2.75 21.54 -11.34
CA GLY A 162 -3.55 22.75 -11.14
C GLY A 162 -4.98 22.48 -10.66
N THR A 163 -5.80 23.52 -10.57
CA THR A 163 -7.25 23.42 -10.30
C THR A 163 -8.04 22.93 -11.52
N GLU A 164 -7.54 21.94 -12.24
CA GLU A 164 -8.39 21.15 -13.13
C GLU A 164 -9.30 20.29 -12.24
N ARG A 165 -10.35 20.95 -11.74
CA ARG A 165 -11.55 20.29 -11.27
C ARG A 165 -12.11 19.57 -12.50
N ASN A 166 -12.06 18.25 -12.47
CA ASN A 166 -13.05 17.44 -13.18
C ASN A 166 -14.46 17.99 -12.90
#